data_AF-A0A8A2VKU3-F1
#
_entry.id   AF-A0A8A2VKU3-F1
#
_cell.length_a   1.000
_cell.length_b   1.000
_cell.length_c   1.000
_cell.angle_alpha   90.00
_cell.angle_beta   90.00
_cell.angle_gamma   90.00
#
_symmetry.space_group_name_H-M   'P 1'
#
loop_
_entity.id
_entity.type
_entity.pdbx_description
1 polymer ?
#
loop_
_entity_poly.entity_id
_entity_poly.type
_entity_poly.pdbx_seq_one_letter_code
_entity_poly.pdbx_strand_id
1 'polypeptide(L)'
;MTSKELEAALADAEDAFQRRPQNPEVGLEHVSDPAVLQLRKACRLLDAAGFLLDRNGHFTVIIESSFVAIERSIQFYVEEKGYDVAGQRHTEVYELGVRAGLFSRDVAERLEELWIENRSESYYRTGVAGEYRARTIYEFAAQLHDEIVQLTRTRDCLCE
;
A
#
# COMPACT_ATOMS: atom_id res chain seq x y z
N MET A 1 -18.11 16.37 -24.90
CA MET A 1 -17.00 17.32 -25.04
C MET A 1 -16.48 17.61 -23.66
N THR A 2 -15.21 17.32 -23.39
CA THR A 2 -14.52 17.70 -22.15
C THR A 2 -14.37 19.22 -22.09
N SER A 3 -14.47 19.80 -20.89
CA SER A 3 -14.20 21.23 -20.71
C SER A 3 -12.72 21.50 -20.98
N LYS A 4 -12.40 22.61 -21.63
CA LYS A 4 -10.99 23.06 -21.79
C LYS A 4 -10.27 23.21 -20.45
N GLU A 5 -11.01 23.55 -19.40
CA GLU A 5 -10.47 23.64 -18.03
C GLU A 5 -10.07 22.26 -17.48
N LEU A 6 -10.83 21.21 -17.80
CA LEU A 6 -10.50 19.84 -17.40
C LEU A 6 -9.26 19.33 -18.13
N GLU A 7 -9.13 19.63 -19.43
CA GLU A 7 -7.96 19.26 -20.22
C GLU A 7 -6.70 19.99 -19.73
N ALA A 8 -6.82 21.27 -19.37
CA ALA A 8 -5.73 22.02 -18.76
C ALA A 8 -5.33 21.43 -17.39
N ALA A 9 -6.31 21.14 -16.52
CA ALA A 9 -6.05 20.55 -15.21
C ALA A 9 -5.40 19.16 -15.32
N LEU A 10 -5.80 18.35 -16.32
CA LEU A 10 -5.15 17.07 -16.60
C LEU A 10 -3.70 17.27 -17.04
N ALA A 11 -3.45 18.18 -17.97
CA ALA A 11 -2.09 18.47 -18.45
C ALA A 11 -1.17 18.96 -17.30
N ASP A 12 -1.69 19.82 -16.42
CA ASP A 12 -0.96 20.28 -15.23
C ASP A 12 -0.64 19.11 -14.27
N ALA A 13 -1.59 18.18 -14.08
CA ALA A 13 -1.36 16.98 -13.27
C ALA A 13 -0.30 16.07 -13.90
N GLU A 14 -0.38 15.79 -15.21
CA GLU A 14 0.59 14.97 -15.94
C GLU A 14 2.01 15.54 -15.87
N ASP A 15 2.16 16.85 -16.08
CA ASP A 15 3.43 17.55 -15.98
C ASP A 15 4.00 17.52 -14.55
N ALA A 16 3.15 17.62 -13.52
CA ALA A 16 3.58 17.50 -12.13
C ALA A 16 4.25 16.14 -11.83
N PHE A 17 3.76 15.04 -12.41
CA PHE A 17 4.33 13.70 -12.23
C PHE A 17 5.69 13.50 -12.95
N GLN A 18 6.08 14.39 -13.87
CA GLN A 18 7.40 14.35 -14.53
C GLN A 18 8.49 15.11 -13.75
N ARG A 19 8.10 15.86 -12.72
CA ARG A 19 9.00 16.74 -11.95
C ARG A 19 9.46 16.05 -10.67
N ARG A 20 10.65 16.43 -10.19
CA ARG A 20 11.08 16.07 -8.84
C ARG A 20 10.25 16.85 -7.81
N PRO A 21 9.83 16.23 -6.69
CA PRO A 21 9.08 16.92 -5.65
C PRO A 21 9.93 18.03 -5.02
N GLN A 22 9.37 19.23 -4.87
CA GLN A 22 10.04 20.35 -4.19
C GLN A 22 9.99 20.20 -2.66
N ASN A 23 8.86 19.68 -2.15
CA ASN A 23 8.63 19.37 -0.74
C ASN A 23 8.20 17.90 -0.65
N PRO A 24 9.15 16.95 -0.62
CA PRO A 24 8.82 15.54 -0.47
C PRO A 24 8.12 15.26 0.86
N GLU A 25 7.32 14.19 0.90
CA GLU A 25 6.68 13.72 2.12
C GLU A 25 7.71 13.32 3.18
N VAL A 26 7.49 13.73 4.43
CA VAL A 26 8.36 13.41 5.57
C VAL A 26 8.51 11.90 5.74
N GLY A 27 9.74 11.44 5.95
CA GLY A 27 10.12 10.03 5.99
C GLY A 27 10.49 9.44 4.63
N LEU A 28 10.07 10.05 3.52
CA LEU A 28 10.39 9.59 2.16
C LEU A 28 11.48 10.44 1.50
N GLU A 29 11.88 11.54 2.13
CA GLU A 29 13.02 12.35 1.69
C GLU A 29 14.32 11.52 1.69
N HIS A 30 15.11 11.69 0.62
CA HIS A 30 16.46 11.15 0.49
C HIS A 30 16.61 9.62 0.52
N VAL A 31 15.54 8.86 0.28
CA VAL A 31 15.62 7.39 0.15
C VAL A 31 16.16 6.99 -1.22
N SER A 32 17.38 6.46 -1.27
CA SER A 32 18.02 6.00 -2.51
C SER A 32 17.74 4.53 -2.84
N ASP A 33 17.41 3.73 -1.83
CA ASP A 33 17.11 2.31 -1.98
C ASP A 33 15.61 2.12 -2.32
N PRO A 34 15.27 1.56 -3.49
CA PRO A 34 13.89 1.32 -3.88
C PRO A 34 13.11 0.45 -2.89
N ALA A 35 13.74 -0.54 -2.26
CA ALA A 35 13.10 -1.42 -1.29
C ALA A 35 12.73 -0.66 -0.03
N VAL A 36 13.69 0.09 0.52
CA VAL A 36 13.45 0.96 1.68
C VAL A 36 12.36 1.99 1.38
N LEU A 37 12.28 2.47 0.14
CA LEU A 37 11.21 3.39 -0.25
C LEU A 37 9.82 2.73 -0.15
N GLN A 38 9.67 1.45 -0.49
CA GLN A 38 8.39 0.74 -0.32
C GLN A 38 8.06 0.54 1.15
N LEU A 39 9.06 0.15 1.97
CA LEU A 39 8.89 0.02 3.41
C LEU A 39 8.35 1.31 4.02
N ARG A 40 9.00 2.44 3.76
CA ARG A 40 8.59 3.72 4.35
C ARG A 40 7.27 4.22 3.81
N LYS A 41 6.93 3.95 2.54
CA LYS A 41 5.58 4.19 2.01
C LYS A 41 4.53 3.40 2.78
N ALA A 42 4.79 2.13 3.11
CA ALA A 42 3.88 1.35 3.96
C ALA A 42 3.73 2.00 5.35
N CYS A 43 4.81 2.46 5.98
CA CYS A 43 4.74 3.19 7.25
C CYS A 43 3.85 4.44 7.15
N ARG A 44 4.03 5.26 6.10
CA ARG A 44 3.24 6.48 5.88
C ARG A 44 1.75 6.19 5.64
N LEU A 45 1.44 5.11 4.93
CA LEU A 45 0.07 4.66 4.69
C LEU A 45 -0.60 4.16 5.97
N LEU A 46 0.13 3.40 6.81
CA LEU A 46 -0.37 2.95 8.12
C LEU A 46 -0.59 4.11 9.08
N ASP A 47 0.35 5.06 9.17
CA ASP A 47 0.20 6.29 9.95
C ASP A 47 -1.08 7.06 9.56
N ALA A 48 -1.27 7.29 8.25
CA ALA A 48 -2.47 7.95 7.75
C ALA A 48 -3.77 7.16 8.03
N ALA A 49 -3.75 5.83 7.85
CA ALA A 49 -4.90 4.98 8.11
C ALA A 49 -5.28 4.97 9.61
N GLY A 50 -4.30 4.88 10.51
CA GLY A 50 -4.50 4.96 11.95
C GLY A 50 -5.07 6.32 12.38
N PHE A 51 -4.49 7.41 11.87
CA PHE A 51 -4.97 8.78 12.12
C PHE A 51 -6.43 8.99 11.69
N LEU A 52 -6.85 8.37 10.58
CA LEU A 52 -8.23 8.44 10.09
C LEU A 52 -9.17 7.54 10.91
N LEU A 53 -8.69 6.37 11.34
CA LEU A 53 -9.46 5.45 12.17
C LEU A 53 -9.85 6.09 13.50
N ASP A 54 -8.93 6.83 14.14
CA ASP A 54 -9.19 7.58 15.38
C ASP A 54 -10.26 8.68 15.21
N ARG A 55 -10.45 9.17 13.98
CA ARG A 55 -11.47 10.19 13.65
C ARG A 55 -12.81 9.59 13.24
N ASN A 56 -12.94 8.27 13.29
CA ASN A 56 -14.16 7.52 13.01
C ASN A 56 -14.82 7.91 11.67
N GLY A 57 -14.02 7.98 10.61
CA GLY A 57 -14.47 8.37 9.29
C GLY A 57 -13.55 7.88 8.18
N HIS A 58 -13.97 8.07 6.94
CA HIS A 58 -13.18 7.71 5.74
C HIS A 58 -12.84 6.21 5.64
N PHE A 59 -13.73 5.31 6.06
CA PHE A 59 -13.50 3.86 6.06
C PHE A 59 -13.03 3.31 4.72
N THR A 60 -13.52 3.83 3.59
CA THR A 60 -13.00 3.46 2.26
C THR A 60 -11.52 3.77 2.12
N VAL A 61 -11.07 4.97 2.53
CA VAL A 61 -9.66 5.39 2.45
C VAL A 61 -8.80 4.54 3.38
N ILE A 62 -9.29 4.21 4.58
CA ILE A 62 -8.58 3.34 5.52
C ILE A 62 -8.37 1.96 4.89
N ILE A 63 -9.43 1.39 4.30
CA ILE A 63 -9.36 0.07 3.65
C ILE A 63 -8.38 0.09 2.48
N GLU A 64 -8.51 1.05 1.56
CA GLU A 64 -7.61 1.18 0.40
C GLU A 64 -6.16 1.39 0.83
N SER A 65 -5.91 2.27 1.80
CA SER A 65 -4.55 2.55 2.31
C SER A 65 -3.95 1.32 2.98
N SER A 66 -4.76 0.52 3.69
CA SER A 66 -4.32 -0.73 4.33
C SER A 66 -3.91 -1.79 3.30
N PHE A 67 -4.67 -1.96 2.22
CA PHE A 67 -4.28 -2.86 1.13
C PHE A 67 -2.99 -2.42 0.45
N VAL A 68 -2.82 -1.12 0.18
CA VAL A 68 -1.57 -0.62 -0.39
C VAL A 68 -0.41 -0.81 0.59
N ALA A 69 -0.61 -0.61 1.89
CA ALA A 69 0.43 -0.87 2.90
C ALA A 69 0.85 -2.35 2.94
N ILE A 70 -0.10 -3.29 2.81
CA ILE A 70 0.17 -4.73 2.67
C ILE A 70 1.06 -4.99 1.46
N GLU A 71 0.65 -4.53 0.28
CA GLU A 71 1.38 -4.72 -0.97
C GLU A 71 2.82 -4.16 -0.88
N ARG A 72 2.97 -2.95 -0.33
CA ARG A 72 4.28 -2.28 -0.20
C ARG A 72 5.20 -2.97 0.82
N SER A 73 4.65 -3.50 1.90
CA SER A 73 5.41 -4.28 2.89
C SER A 73 5.93 -5.58 2.28
N ILE A 74 5.08 -6.30 1.53
CA ILE A 74 5.48 -7.51 0.81
C ILE A 74 6.52 -7.16 -0.26
N GLN A 75 6.32 -6.07 -1.01
CA GLN A 75 7.27 -5.62 -2.03
C GLN A 75 8.66 -5.37 -1.44
N PHE A 76 8.74 -4.66 -0.30
CA PHE A 76 10.00 -4.48 0.43
C PHE A 76 10.65 -5.83 0.76
N TYR A 77 9.89 -6.77 1.36
CA TYR A 77 10.44 -8.08 1.72
C TYR A 77 11.01 -8.82 0.50
N VAL A 78 10.30 -8.85 -0.63
CA VAL A 78 10.75 -9.62 -1.80
C VAL A 78 11.92 -8.94 -2.50
N GLU A 79 11.97 -7.60 -2.54
CA GLU A 79 13.13 -6.84 -3.04
C GLU A 79 14.38 -7.09 -2.17
N GLU A 80 14.23 -7.13 -0.84
CA GLU A 80 15.31 -7.52 0.10
C GLU A 80 15.82 -8.94 -0.12
N LYS A 81 14.98 -9.84 -0.66
CA LYS A 81 15.37 -11.19 -1.06
C LYS A 81 15.95 -11.26 -2.48
N GLY A 82 16.10 -10.13 -3.17
CA GLY A 82 16.71 -10.03 -4.50
C GLY A 82 15.74 -10.33 -5.65
N TYR A 83 14.43 -10.31 -5.41
CA TYR A 83 13.45 -10.44 -6.49
C TYR A 83 13.19 -9.09 -7.16
N ASP A 84 13.11 -9.09 -8.48
CA ASP A 84 12.69 -7.92 -9.25
C ASP A 84 11.17 -7.78 -9.23
N VAL A 85 10.72 -6.55 -8.99
CA VAL A 85 9.30 -6.17 -8.87
C VAL A 85 8.87 -5.08 -9.84
N ALA A 86 9.74 -4.69 -10.78
CA ALA A 86 9.43 -3.66 -11.75
C ALA A 86 8.20 -4.02 -12.61
N GLY A 87 7.23 -3.11 -12.68
CA GLY A 87 6.07 -3.22 -13.58
C GLY A 87 4.98 -4.21 -13.14
N GLN A 88 5.00 -4.68 -11.90
CA GLN A 88 4.04 -5.67 -11.43
C GLN A 88 2.63 -5.14 -11.23
N ARG A 89 1.65 -6.01 -11.51
CA ARG A 89 0.26 -5.82 -11.12
C ARG A 89 0.08 -6.11 -9.63
N HIS A 90 -0.92 -5.48 -9.01
CA HIS A 90 -1.21 -5.59 -7.57
C HIS A 90 -1.22 -7.05 -7.04
N THR A 91 -1.74 -8.02 -7.79
CA THR A 91 -1.83 -9.41 -7.31
C THR A 91 -0.54 -10.22 -7.50
N GLU A 92 0.38 -9.79 -8.37
CA GLU A 92 1.64 -10.50 -8.66
C GLU A 92 2.60 -10.45 -7.46
N VAL A 93 2.44 -9.46 -6.57
CA VAL A 93 3.25 -9.32 -5.35
C VAL A 93 3.00 -10.49 -4.37
N TYR A 94 1.80 -11.07 -4.36
CA TYR A 94 1.47 -12.19 -3.48
C TYR A 94 2.19 -13.47 -3.90
N GLU A 95 2.26 -13.75 -5.21
CA GLU A 95 3.01 -14.90 -5.73
C GLU A 95 4.51 -14.76 -5.42
N LEU A 96 5.05 -13.55 -5.49
CA LEU A 96 6.43 -13.29 -5.06
C LEU A 96 6.65 -13.50 -3.57
N GLY A 97 5.69 -13.11 -2.73
CA GLY A 97 5.74 -13.41 -1.30
C GLY A 97 5.91 -14.92 -1.05
N VAL A 98 5.20 -15.76 -1.82
CA VAL A 98 5.39 -17.23 -1.76
C VAL A 98 6.80 -17.63 -2.20
N ARG A 99 7.26 -17.14 -3.36
CA ARG A 99 8.58 -17.50 -3.91
C ARG A 99 9.73 -17.08 -2.99
N ALA A 100 9.61 -15.92 -2.34
CA ALA A 100 10.58 -15.40 -1.38
C ALA A 100 10.45 -16.03 0.03
N GLY A 101 9.50 -16.95 0.22
CA GLY A 101 9.30 -17.66 1.48
C GLY A 101 8.70 -16.83 2.61
N LEU A 102 7.96 -15.76 2.29
CA LEU A 102 7.27 -14.93 3.28
C LEU A 102 6.07 -15.67 3.90
N PHE A 103 5.27 -16.31 3.07
CA PHE A 103 4.07 -17.05 3.49
C PHE A 103 3.77 -18.21 2.53
N SER A 104 2.82 -19.09 2.91
CA SER A 104 2.39 -20.22 2.08
C SER A 104 1.54 -19.77 0.89
N ARG A 105 1.41 -20.66 -0.11
CA ARG A 105 0.51 -20.45 -1.25
C ARG A 105 -0.94 -20.21 -0.80
N ASP A 106 -1.41 -20.97 0.17
CA ASP A 106 -2.78 -20.82 0.71
C ASP A 106 -3.03 -19.42 1.29
N VAL A 107 -2.02 -18.80 1.92
CA VAL A 107 -2.13 -17.42 2.41
C VAL A 107 -2.18 -16.42 1.25
N ALA A 108 -1.35 -16.63 0.22
CA ALA A 108 -1.31 -15.78 -0.96
C ALA A 108 -2.65 -15.77 -1.71
N GLU A 109 -3.25 -16.96 -1.91
CA GLU A 109 -4.55 -17.11 -2.59
C GLU A 109 -5.66 -16.39 -1.81
N ARG A 110 -5.68 -16.51 -0.48
CA ARG A 110 -6.65 -15.80 0.37
C ARG A 110 -6.46 -14.28 0.35
N LEU A 111 -5.21 -13.80 0.26
CA LEU A 111 -4.94 -12.36 0.13
C LEU A 111 -5.39 -11.82 -1.22
N GLU A 112 -5.15 -12.57 -2.29
CA GLU A 112 -5.62 -12.23 -3.63
C GLU A 112 -7.15 -12.19 -3.69
N GLU A 113 -7.84 -13.21 -3.15
CA GLU A 113 -9.29 -13.25 -3.06
C GLU A 113 -9.84 -12.04 -2.26
N LEU A 114 -9.25 -11.76 -1.09
CA LEU A 114 -9.65 -10.63 -0.25
C LEU A 114 -9.47 -9.28 -0.98
N TRP A 115 -8.38 -9.12 -1.74
CA TRP A 115 -8.15 -7.93 -2.56
C TRP A 115 -9.16 -7.82 -3.70
N ILE A 116 -9.47 -8.93 -4.38
CA ILE A 116 -10.47 -8.99 -5.44
C ILE A 116 -11.87 -8.65 -4.88
N GLU A 117 -12.24 -9.16 -3.71
CA GLU A 117 -13.48 -8.85 -3.02
C GLU A 117 -13.57 -7.37 -2.66
N ASN A 118 -12.51 -6.79 -2.08
CA ASN A 118 -12.49 -5.35 -1.80
C ASN A 118 -12.68 -4.51 -3.07
N ARG A 119 -12.01 -4.89 -4.16
CA ARG A 119 -12.12 -4.21 -5.45
C ARG A 119 -13.51 -4.39 -6.04
N SER A 120 -14.07 -5.60 -6.03
CA SER A 120 -15.40 -5.88 -6.60
C SER A 120 -16.50 -5.15 -5.82
N GLU A 121 -16.46 -5.15 -4.49
CA GLU A 121 -17.40 -4.40 -3.64
C GLU A 121 -17.32 -2.89 -3.89
N SER A 122 -16.10 -2.36 -4.11
CA SER A 122 -15.86 -0.95 -4.46
C SER A 122 -16.37 -0.58 -5.86
N TYR A 123 -16.24 -1.48 -6.86
CA TYR A 123 -16.70 -1.24 -8.23
C TYR A 123 -18.21 -1.49 -8.45
N TYR A 124 -18.84 -2.40 -7.70
CA TYR A 124 -20.24 -2.84 -7.92
C TYR A 124 -21.28 -2.29 -6.93
N ARG A 125 -20.96 -1.24 -6.15
CA ARG A 125 -21.91 -0.30 -5.50
C ARG A 125 -22.95 -0.89 -4.52
N THR A 126 -22.60 -1.86 -3.67
CA THR A 126 -23.51 -2.22 -2.55
C THR A 126 -22.85 -2.27 -1.16
N GLY A 127 -21.53 -2.48 -1.07
CA GLY A 127 -20.81 -2.43 0.20
C GLY A 127 -20.46 -1.01 0.64
N VAL A 128 -21.26 -0.40 1.53
CA VAL A 128 -20.79 0.75 2.30
C VAL A 128 -19.64 0.29 3.19
N ALA A 129 -18.48 0.94 3.11
CA ALA A 129 -17.36 0.65 3.99
C ALA A 129 -17.79 0.83 5.45
N GLY A 130 -17.58 -0.20 6.27
CA GLY A 130 -17.98 -0.22 7.67
C GLY A 130 -16.77 -0.17 8.59
N GLU A 131 -16.96 0.39 9.78
CA GLU A 131 -15.92 0.53 10.80
C GLU A 131 -15.19 -0.79 11.09
N TYR A 132 -15.95 -1.89 11.27
CA TYR A 132 -15.37 -3.20 11.53
C TYR A 132 -14.42 -3.66 10.42
N ARG A 133 -14.83 -3.52 9.15
CA ARG A 133 -13.98 -3.89 8.00
C ARG A 133 -12.71 -3.04 7.97
N ALA A 134 -12.84 -1.73 8.16
CA ALA A 134 -11.71 -0.80 8.17
C ALA A 134 -10.72 -1.10 9.30
N ARG A 135 -11.23 -1.37 10.51
CA ARG A 135 -10.41 -1.73 11.67
C ARG A 135 -9.67 -3.05 11.44
N THR A 136 -10.37 -4.10 11.01
CA THR A 136 -9.76 -5.42 10.82
C THR A 136 -8.70 -5.44 9.72
N ILE A 137 -8.92 -4.76 8.60
CA ILE A 137 -7.89 -4.71 7.53
C ILE A 137 -6.70 -3.85 7.94
N TYR A 138 -6.92 -2.78 8.71
CA TYR A 138 -5.84 -1.96 9.28
C TYR A 138 -4.99 -2.76 10.26
N GLU A 139 -5.62 -3.46 11.21
CA GLU A 139 -4.93 -4.32 12.18
C GLU A 139 -4.12 -5.42 11.47
N PHE A 140 -4.69 -6.05 10.43
CA PHE A 140 -3.98 -7.03 9.63
C PHE A 140 -2.78 -6.42 8.87
N ALA A 141 -2.96 -5.25 8.26
CA ALA A 141 -1.89 -4.56 7.55
C ALA A 141 -0.73 -4.17 8.49
N ALA A 142 -1.06 -3.67 9.69
CA ALA A 142 -0.08 -3.34 10.71
C ALA A 142 0.68 -4.57 11.21
N GLN A 143 -0.03 -5.68 11.47
CA GLN A 143 0.60 -6.94 11.89
C GLN A 143 1.56 -7.49 10.83
N LEU A 144 1.12 -7.60 9.58
CA LEU A 144 1.97 -8.09 8.49
C LEU A 144 3.22 -7.22 8.31
N HIS A 145 3.05 -5.90 8.40
CA HIS A 145 4.15 -4.94 8.31
C HIS A 145 5.17 -5.15 9.44
N ASP A 146 4.73 -5.25 10.69
CA ASP A 146 5.63 -5.51 11.83
C ASP A 146 6.34 -6.86 11.67
N GLU A 147 5.63 -7.94 11.30
CA GLU A 147 6.25 -9.25 11.05
C GLU A 147 7.37 -9.16 10.01
N ILE A 148 7.16 -8.43 8.91
CA ILE A 148 8.18 -8.22 7.87
C ILE A 148 9.37 -7.41 8.41
N VAL A 149 9.12 -6.36 9.20
CA VAL A 149 10.18 -5.57 9.84
C VAL A 149 11.02 -6.45 10.77
N GLN A 150 10.39 -7.30 11.58
CA GLN A 150 11.10 -8.22 12.47
C GLN A 150 11.89 -9.28 11.69
N LEU A 151 11.32 -9.85 10.62
CA LEU A 151 11.95 -10.87 9.79
C LEU A 151 13.20 -10.33 9.05
N THR A 152 13.13 -9.09 8.56
CA THR A 152 14.24 -8.43 7.85
C THR A 152 15.24 -7.78 8.80
N ARG A 153 14.84 -7.50 10.05
CA ARG A 153 15.63 -6.77 11.05
C ARG A 153 16.06 -5.37 10.57
N THR A 154 15.29 -4.80 9.65
CA THR A 154 15.56 -3.46 9.10
C THR A 154 15.49 -2.40 10.20
N ARG A 155 16.28 -1.34 10.05
CA ARG A 155 16.26 -0.15 10.92
C ARG A 155 15.60 1.06 10.24
N ASP A 156 15.08 0.87 9.03
CA ASP A 156 14.51 1.94 8.21
C ASP A 156 13.00 2.12 8.38
N CYS A 157 12.35 1.29 9.19
CA CYS A 157 10.94 1.43 9.55
C CYS A 157 10.72 2.73 10.36
N LEU A 158 9.62 3.42 10.06
CA LEU A 158 9.23 4.68 10.73
C LEU A 158 8.08 4.50 11.74
N CYS A 159 7.49 3.31 11.83
CA CYS A 159 6.41 3.04 12.76
C CYS A 159 6.94 3.02 14.21
N GLU A 160 6.11 3.46 15.16
CA GLU A 160 6.39 3.49 16.60
C GLU A 160 6.03 2.18 17.31
#